data_AF-A0A2K8YS70-F1
#
_entry.id   AF-A0A2K8YS70-F1
#
_cell.length_a   1.000
_cell.length_b   1.000
_cell.length_c   1.000
_cell.angle_alpha   90.00
_cell.angle_beta   90.00
_cell.angle_gamma   90.00
#
_symmetry.space_group_name_H-M   'P 1'
#
loop_
_entity.id
_entity.type
_entity.pdbx_description
1 polymer ?
#
loop_
_entity_poly.entity_id
_entity_poly.type
_entity_poly.pdbx_seq_one_letter_code
_entity_poly.pdbx_strand_id
1 'polypeptide(L)'
;MLTRSSVVFDENQKRFISLYDRYSPSLWGLILMANLPQFQSETILLNVFTIALKQLNQNQITEKQFFATLLKLACKEGLPLACLQSVWDKQ
;
A
#
# COMPACT_ATOMS: atom_id res chain seq x y z
N MET A 1 36.19 -12.80 -15.84
CA MET A 1 35.64 -12.63 -14.48
C MET A 1 34.29 -11.94 -14.62
N LEU A 2 33.20 -12.68 -14.46
CA LEU A 2 31.85 -12.10 -14.45
C LEU A 2 31.61 -11.54 -13.04
N THR A 3 31.57 -10.22 -12.91
CA THR A 3 31.13 -9.59 -11.66
C THR A 3 29.67 -9.96 -11.46
N ARG A 4 29.41 -10.82 -10.47
CA ARG A 4 28.10 -10.99 -9.87
C ARG A 4 27.59 -9.60 -9.52
N SER A 5 26.61 -9.11 -10.30
CA SER A 5 25.78 -7.99 -9.91
C SER A 5 24.99 -8.45 -8.70
N SER A 6 25.60 -8.33 -7.52
CA SER A 6 24.90 -8.40 -6.25
C SER A 6 23.84 -7.32 -6.33
N VAL A 7 22.59 -7.71 -6.51
CA VAL A 7 21.45 -6.80 -6.47
C VAL A 7 21.44 -6.22 -5.06
N VAL A 8 22.11 -5.10 -4.87
CA VAL A 8 22.03 -4.32 -3.65
C VAL A 8 20.62 -3.73 -3.68
N PHE A 9 19.66 -4.46 -3.11
CA PHE A 9 18.36 -3.91 -2.81
C PHE A 9 18.59 -2.67 -1.95
N ASP A 10 18.19 -1.51 -2.47
CA ASP A 10 18.16 -0.24 -1.73
C ASP A 10 17.50 -0.51 -0.36
N GLU A 11 18.03 0.06 0.73
CA GLU A 11 17.44 -0.09 2.06
C GLU A 11 15.94 0.26 2.04
N ASN A 12 15.57 1.24 1.23
CA ASN A 12 14.17 1.63 1.03
C ASN A 12 13.35 0.53 0.35
N GLN A 13 13.93 -0.24 -0.56
CA GLN A 13 13.26 -1.36 -1.21
C GLN A 13 13.01 -2.52 -0.23
N LYS A 14 13.98 -2.83 0.64
CA LYS A 14 13.79 -3.83 1.71
C LYS A 14 12.72 -3.40 2.71
N ARG A 15 12.73 -2.13 3.11
CA ARG A 15 11.69 -1.55 3.97
C ARG A 15 10.32 -1.60 3.31
N PHE A 16 10.23 -1.24 2.03
CA PHE A 16 8.98 -1.32 1.28
C PHE A 16 8.44 -2.75 1.22
N ILE A 17 9.27 -3.76 0.90
CA ILE A 17 8.85 -5.16 0.84
C ILE A 17 8.26 -5.60 2.19
N SER A 18 8.95 -5.29 3.29
CA SER A 18 8.45 -5.60 4.65
C SER A 18 7.09 -4.94 4.94
N LEU A 19 6.93 -3.67 4.57
CA LEU A 19 5.67 -2.94 4.75
C LEU A 19 4.56 -3.48 3.83
N TYR A 20 4.90 -3.84 2.59
CA TYR A 20 3.99 -4.42 1.61
C TYR A 20 3.44 -5.75 2.11
N ASP A 21 4.31 -6.67 2.55
CA ASP A 21 3.92 -7.97 3.06
C ASP A 21 3.02 -7.84 4.30
N ARG A 22 3.31 -6.86 5.16
CA ARG A 22 2.52 -6.60 6.37
C ARG A 22 1.13 -6.04 6.08
N TYR A 23 1.02 -5.09 5.16
CA TYR A 23 -0.19 -4.28 5.01
C TYR A 23 -1.04 -4.59 3.77
N SER A 24 -0.48 -5.25 2.76
CA SER A 24 -1.22 -5.60 1.53
C SER A 24 -2.44 -6.49 1.79
N PRO A 25 -2.43 -7.49 2.69
CA PRO A 25 -3.63 -8.31 2.90
C PRO A 25 -4.77 -7.51 3.54
N SER A 26 -4.44 -6.60 4.47
CA SER A 26 -5.42 -5.75 5.13
C SER A 26 -6.03 -4.72 4.18
N LEU A 27 -5.19 -4.07 3.36
CA LEU A 27 -5.67 -3.13 2.36
C LEU A 27 -6.51 -3.84 1.30
N TRP A 28 -6.11 -5.03 0.86
CA TRP A 28 -6.86 -5.80 -0.12
C TRP A 28 -8.24 -6.21 0.42
N GLY A 29 -8.31 -6.69 1.65
CA GLY A 29 -9.59 -6.99 2.31
C GLY A 29 -10.52 -5.79 2.36
N LEU A 30 -10.00 -4.60 2.67
CA LEU A 30 -10.78 -3.35 2.65
C LEU A 30 -11.32 -3.00 1.27
N ILE A 31 -10.49 -3.15 0.23
CA ILE A 31 -10.89 -2.88 -1.15
C ILE A 31 -11.98 -3.86 -1.59
N LEU A 32 -11.84 -5.15 -1.26
CA LEU A 32 -12.84 -6.16 -1.60
C LEU A 32 -14.18 -5.93 -0.89
N MET A 33 -14.18 -5.43 0.35
CA MET A 33 -15.41 -5.08 1.06
C MET A 33 -16.18 -3.92 0.41
N ALA A 34 -15.53 -3.11 -0.41
CA ALA A 34 -16.20 -2.05 -1.17
C ALA A 34 -17.07 -2.56 -2.32
N ASN A 35 -17.00 -3.87 -2.63
CA ASN A 35 -17.79 -4.52 -3.67
C ASN A 35 -17.69 -3.82 -5.04
N LEU A 36 -16.49 -3.33 -5.36
CA LEU A 36 -16.16 -2.72 -6.65
C LEU A 36 -15.89 -3.80 -7.70
N PRO A 37 -16.03 -3.49 -9.00
CA PRO A 37 -15.52 -4.35 -10.06
C PRO A 37 -14.07 -4.77 -9.81
N GLN A 38 -13.72 -6.03 -10.07
CA GLN A 38 -12.38 -6.57 -9.82
C GLN A 38 -11.28 -5.70 -10.44
N PHE A 39 -11.47 -5.27 -11.70
CA PHE A 39 -10.53 -4.39 -12.39
C PHE A 39 -10.28 -3.07 -11.63
N GLN A 40 -11.34 -2.47 -11.06
CA GLN A 40 -11.20 -1.24 -10.28
C GLN A 40 -10.48 -1.50 -8.95
N SER A 41 -10.81 -2.62 -8.29
CA SER A 41 -10.17 -3.04 -7.04
C SER A 41 -8.65 -3.23 -7.21
N GLU A 42 -8.24 -3.96 -8.25
CA GLU A 42 -6.83 -4.17 -8.58
C GLU A 42 -6.13 -2.85 -8.94
N THR A 43 -6.81 -1.98 -9.71
CA THR A 43 -6.28 -0.65 -10.07
C THR A 43 -5.99 0.19 -8.83
N ILE A 44 -6.94 0.25 -7.88
CA ILE A 44 -6.76 0.97 -6.61
C ILE A 44 -5.54 0.42 -5.86
N LEU A 45 -5.44 -0.90 -5.71
CA LEU A 45 -4.33 -1.54 -4.99
C LEU A 45 -2.96 -1.19 -5.61
N LEU A 46 -2.84 -1.33 -6.93
CA LEU A 46 -1.60 -1.04 -7.67
C LEU A 46 -1.21 0.43 -7.59
N ASN A 47 -2.16 1.34 -7.79
CA ASN A 47 -1.91 2.77 -7.73
C ASN A 47 -1.46 3.20 -6.33
N VAL A 48 -2.16 2.72 -5.29
CA VAL A 48 -1.86 3.03 -3.89
C VAL A 48 -0.43 2.61 -3.53
N PHE A 49 -0.03 1.38 -3.85
CA PHE A 49 1.32 0.91 -3.53
C PHE A 49 2.41 1.59 -4.37
N THR A 50 2.13 1.91 -5.63
CA THR A 50 3.05 2.65 -6.49
C THR A 50 3.32 4.05 -5.94
N ILE A 51 2.27 4.77 -5.54
CA ILE A 51 2.39 6.10 -4.95
C ILE A 51 3.09 6.01 -3.59
N ALA A 52 2.75 5.03 -2.75
CA ALA A 52 3.38 4.84 -1.45
C ALA A 52 4.88 4.53 -1.54
N LEU A 53 5.31 3.70 -2.50
CA LEU A 53 6.72 3.44 -2.76
C LEU A 53 7.46 4.72 -3.13
N LYS A 54 6.87 5.54 -4.02
CA LYS A 54 7.47 6.83 -4.42
C LYS A 54 7.61 7.77 -3.22
N GLN A 55 6.59 7.87 -2.37
CA GLN A 55 6.62 8.71 -1.17
C GLN A 55 7.64 8.21 -0.14
N LEU A 56 7.78 6.89 0.02
CA LEU A 56 8.78 6.29 0.90
C LEU A 56 10.21 6.59 0.43
N ASN A 57 10.48 6.42 -0.87
CA ASN A 57 11.78 6.75 -1.47
C ASN A 57 12.13 8.24 -1.36
N GLN A 58 11.12 9.11 -1.27
CA GLN A 58 11.27 10.55 -1.05
C GLN A 58 11.33 10.94 0.43
N ASN A 59 11.35 9.98 1.37
CA ASN A 59 11.29 10.20 2.81
C ASN A 59 10.09 11.04 3.28
N GLN A 60 9.00 11.08 2.50
CA GLN A 60 7.79 11.86 2.81
C GLN A 60 6.89 11.15 3.83
N ILE A 61 7.03 9.84 3.96
CA ILE A 61 6.23 9.01 4.87
C ILE A 61 7.14 8.11 5.69
N THR A 62 6.77 7.92 6.95
CA THR A 62 7.45 7.01 7.87
C THR A 62 6.72 5.67 7.94
N GLU A 63 7.40 4.62 8.41
CA GLU A 63 6.78 3.30 8.61
C GLU A 63 5.54 3.35 9.51
N LYS A 64 5.56 4.19 10.55
CA LYS A 64 4.44 4.41 11.47
C LYS A 64 3.21 5.00 10.79
N GLN A 65 3.43 5.81 9.74
CA GLN A 65 2.36 6.47 8.99
C GLN A 65 1.96 5.70 7.75
N PHE A 66 2.72 4.67 7.36
CA PHE A 66 2.59 3.98 6.08
C PHE A 66 1.17 3.47 5.85
N PHE A 67 0.60 2.72 6.81
CA PHE A 67 -0.75 2.18 6.65
C PHE A 67 -1.82 3.27 6.56
N ALA A 68 -1.75 4.29 7.41
CA ALA A 68 -2.67 5.43 7.34
C ALA A 68 -2.57 6.17 5.99
N THR A 69 -1.36 6.28 5.43
CA THR A 69 -1.14 6.82 4.08
C THR A 69 -1.78 5.93 3.02
N LEU A 70 -1.65 4.61 3.09
CA LEU A 70 -2.30 3.69 2.15
C LEU A 70 -3.82 3.89 2.15
N LEU A 71 -4.45 4.01 3.32
CA LEU A 71 -5.90 4.25 3.41
C LEU A 71 -6.30 5.59 2.78
N LYS A 72 -5.53 6.65 3.03
CA LYS A 72 -5.77 7.97 2.42
C LYS A 72 -5.63 7.94 0.91
N LEU A 73 -4.62 7.23 0.39
CA LEU A 73 -4.41 7.06 -1.04
C LEU A 73 -5.56 6.24 -1.65
N ALA A 74 -5.95 5.14 -1.02
CA ALA A 74 -7.04 4.30 -1.52
C ALA A 74 -8.34 5.10 -1.65
N CYS A 75 -8.65 5.96 -0.68
CA CYS A 75 -9.82 6.84 -0.77
C CYS A 75 -9.73 7.83 -1.93
N LYS A 76 -8.54 8.36 -2.23
CA LYS A 76 -8.33 9.25 -3.39
C LYS A 76 -8.46 8.52 -4.72
N GLU A 77 -8.09 7.25 -4.76
CA GLU A 77 -8.23 6.37 -5.94
C GLU A 77 -9.67 5.83 -6.10
N GLY A 78 -10.59 6.17 -5.20
CA GLY A 78 -12.03 5.85 -5.33
C GLY A 78 -12.56 4.81 -4.33
N LEU A 79 -11.76 4.40 -3.33
CA LEU A 79 -12.26 3.55 -2.26
C LEU A 79 -13.29 4.31 -1.39
N PRO A 80 -14.52 3.80 -1.21
CA PRO A 80 -15.52 4.47 -0.38
C PRO A 80 -15.10 4.56 1.10
N LEU A 81 -15.26 5.74 1.69
CA LEU A 81 -14.97 5.98 3.11
C LEU A 81 -15.77 5.08 4.07
N ALA A 82 -16.97 4.65 3.66
CA ALA A 82 -17.81 3.73 4.43
C ALA A 82 -17.10 2.39 4.73
N CYS A 83 -16.20 1.95 3.85
CA CYS A 83 -15.43 0.72 4.08
C CYS A 83 -14.41 0.90 5.22
N LEU A 84 -13.90 2.11 5.43
CA LEU A 84 -13.00 2.42 6.53
C LEU A 84 -13.75 2.53 7.88
N GLN A 85 -15.00 2.98 7.86
CA GLN A 85 -15.84 3.04 9.07
C GLN A 85 -16.09 1.65 9.65
N SER A 86 -16.31 0.65 8.79
CA SER A 86 -16.51 -0.75 9.22
C SER A 86 -15.32 -1.38 9.96
N VAL A 87 -14.12 -0.83 9.79
CA VAL A 87 -12.91 -1.26 10.53
C VAL A 87 -12.76 -0.50 11.86
N TRP A 88 -13.27 0.73 11.92
CA TRP A 88 -13.19 1.57 13.12
C TRP A 88 -14.26 1.22 14.16
N ASP A 89 -15.45 0.78 13.73
CA ASP A 89 -16.56 0.40 14.63
C ASP A 89 -16.34 -0.93 15.39
N LYS A 90 -15.21 -1.61 15.17
CA LYS A 90 -14.85 -2.88 15.84
C LYS A 90 -13.76 -2.72 16.92
N GLN A 91 -13.47 -1.51 17.40
CA GLN A 91 -12.58 -1.27 18.54
C GLN A 91 -13.33 -1.02 19.84
#